data_AF-A0A8T3U8W1-F1
#
_entry.id   AF-A0A8T3U8W1-F1
#
_cell.length_a   1.000
_cell.length_b   1.000
_cell.length_c   1.000
_cell.angle_alpha   90.00
_cell.angle_beta   90.00
_cell.angle_gamma   90.00
#
_symmetry.space_group_name_H-M   'P 1'
#
loop_
_entity.id
_entity.type
_entity.pdbx_description
1 polymer ?
#
loop_
_entity_poly.entity_id
_entity_poly.type
_entity_poly.pdbx_seq_one_letter_code
_entity_poly.pdbx_strand_id
1 'polypeptide(L)'
;MGIIEFIRKIFQKKEQKSLPKVNEIPKIFKNLQEIGRNLEKSTNIENIILDNSEEQFPKFQTQLSDKQIIEITKRFYESLGIKENINIEINIKKGNIKDLFQSVNQIAQCFSKIEKNNVYSKVVPKCVEKMFEDYINNLTDNQLKELDLDKQIIQDDIILMNIQETMKLQNELKEPKELNIRYILGKMYSTKFFEIMNRDRLNKDGQFRLLLQTISKIKAGQKNILEVDKNNLMQLKSLGEGVIHDTNNKINKFILNKKLAKIMEQIEIGKDFTENILGQEICINLQEELPFLLIIPKNIENNSTLIMESNNLETNNKKELFKQGIETAKHLLELSKSKSPILITILPSEKEGPYWQQLSSECFKKDKNIHLKIIQTIEKSKAIIKEKRNIEINDKIFLNGYSSSGVFAQRLALIYPEIIDTACIGGASGSIPIIDSRIDYPIGIRNYEKIFQKPFDKEEYKKINFEYYVGSLETYIKTNRNGKIEPMHDMSYFNRSIPTEIGKQQRLILGADLFDRAKKTVEILKEQGVKINHNILYNCIHNDKEATIYNNEHPGILIITGIREEQDKIIKNAITKMIEKQKENEKSKEDISN
;
A
#
# COMPACT_ATOMS: atom_id res chain seq x y z
N MET A 1 36.69 -14.76 -11.33
CA MET A 1 37.30 -14.26 -10.09
C MET A 1 36.16 -14.00 -9.11
N GLY A 2 36.03 -14.78 -8.04
CA GLY A 2 34.91 -14.66 -7.09
C GLY A 2 34.90 -13.30 -6.40
N ILE A 3 33.75 -12.79 -5.94
CA ILE A 3 33.68 -11.46 -5.31
C ILE A 3 34.54 -11.37 -4.05
N ILE A 4 34.63 -12.42 -3.22
CA ILE A 4 35.48 -12.39 -2.02
C ILE A 4 36.94 -12.54 -2.44
N GLU A 5 37.24 -13.25 -3.53
CA GLU A 5 38.59 -13.33 -4.08
C GLU A 5 39.04 -12.03 -4.81
N PHE A 6 38.11 -11.32 -5.46
CA PHE A 6 38.28 -9.99 -6.04
C PHE A 6 38.47 -8.94 -4.94
N ILE A 7 37.66 -9.00 -3.88
CA ILE A 7 37.84 -8.20 -2.65
C ILE A 7 39.18 -8.56 -1.98
N ARG A 8 39.52 -9.84 -1.81
CA ARG A 8 40.83 -10.28 -1.24
C ARG A 8 42.01 -9.78 -2.08
N LYS A 9 41.95 -9.86 -3.41
CA LYS A 9 43.04 -9.47 -4.32
C LYS A 9 43.19 -7.96 -4.49
N ILE A 10 42.11 -7.18 -4.47
CA ILE A 10 42.21 -5.70 -4.44
C ILE A 10 42.80 -5.22 -3.10
N PHE A 11 42.66 -5.98 -2.01
CA PHE A 11 42.89 -5.48 -0.65
C PHE A 11 44.02 -6.19 0.14
N GLN A 12 44.93 -6.90 -0.51
CA GLN A 12 46.22 -7.29 0.09
C GLN A 12 47.20 -6.12 0.15
N LYS A 13 47.22 -5.34 1.24
CA LYS A 13 48.48 -4.89 1.89
C LYS A 13 48.29 -4.26 3.28
N LYS A 14 49.13 -4.82 4.17
CA LYS A 14 49.66 -4.39 5.48
C LYS A 14 48.77 -4.49 6.73
N GLU A 15 49.36 -5.26 7.65
CA GLU A 15 48.95 -5.68 8.97
C GLU A 15 48.87 -4.57 10.02
N GLN A 16 48.11 -4.92 11.07
CA GLN A 16 48.18 -4.51 12.47
C GLN A 16 48.97 -3.26 12.84
N LYS A 17 48.24 -2.28 13.39
CA LYS A 17 48.63 -1.64 14.65
C LYS A 17 47.41 -1.59 15.58
N SER A 18 47.48 -2.29 16.70
CA SER A 18 46.60 -2.09 17.84
C SER A 18 46.77 -0.65 18.35
N LEU A 19 45.67 0.11 18.36
CA LEU A 19 45.64 1.42 19.01
C LEU A 19 45.42 1.24 20.52
N PRO A 20 46.02 2.10 21.37
CA PRO A 20 45.87 1.99 22.82
C PRO A 20 44.41 2.22 23.25
N LYS A 21 44.01 1.55 24.34
CA LYS A 21 42.73 1.79 25.02
C LYS A 21 42.71 3.25 25.51
N VAL A 22 41.86 4.08 24.91
CA VAL A 22 41.65 5.46 25.36
C VAL A 22 40.52 5.46 26.38
N ASN A 23 40.88 5.65 27.65
CA ASN A 23 39.96 5.88 28.78
C ASN A 23 39.50 7.34 28.88
N GLU A 24 39.40 8.07 27.75
CA GLU A 24 38.78 9.40 27.74
C GLU A 24 37.36 9.31 27.19
N ILE A 25 36.41 9.83 27.95
CA ILE A 25 35.02 10.01 27.51
C ILE A 25 35.05 10.89 26.24
N PRO A 26 34.65 10.37 25.07
CA PRO A 26 34.70 11.15 23.83
C PRO A 26 33.89 12.45 23.96
N LYS A 27 34.36 13.56 23.36
CA LYS A 27 33.65 14.86 23.37
C LYS A 27 32.17 14.79 22.94
N ILE A 28 31.80 13.78 22.14
CA ILE A 28 30.44 13.51 21.66
C ILE A 28 29.52 12.83 22.69
N PHE A 29 30.05 12.32 23.80
CA PHE A 29 29.31 11.46 24.73
C PHE A 29 28.02 12.09 25.26
N LYS A 30 28.06 13.36 25.69
CA LYS A 30 26.86 14.10 26.15
C LYS A 30 25.78 14.18 25.07
N ASN A 31 26.17 14.30 23.80
CA ASN A 31 25.24 14.37 22.67
C ASN A 31 24.63 13.00 22.37
N LEU A 32 25.41 11.92 22.49
CA LEU A 32 24.87 10.57 22.38
C LEU A 32 23.88 10.28 23.52
N GLN A 33 24.13 10.76 24.74
CA GLN A 33 23.15 10.70 25.83
C GLN A 33 21.90 11.55 25.58
N GLU A 34 22.02 12.70 24.91
CA GLU A 34 20.87 13.51 24.46
C GLU A 34 20.03 12.72 23.45
N ILE A 35 20.66 12.06 22.48
CA ILE A 35 19.98 11.18 21.52
C ILE A 35 19.27 10.03 22.24
N GLY A 36 19.91 9.39 23.23
CA GLY A 36 19.28 8.35 24.05
C GLY A 36 18.02 8.83 24.78
N ARG A 37 18.07 10.04 25.35
CA ARG A 37 16.91 10.69 25.99
C ARG A 37 15.81 11.07 24.98
N ASN A 38 16.18 11.48 23.76
CA ASN A 38 15.20 11.79 22.71
C ASN A 38 14.54 10.53 22.16
N LEU A 39 15.30 9.44 22.00
CA LEU A 39 14.74 8.13 21.64
C LEU A 39 13.68 7.71 22.65
N GLU A 40 13.93 7.88 23.96
CA GLU A 40 12.95 7.61 24.99
C GLU A 40 11.67 8.45 24.87
N LYS A 41 11.82 9.76 24.76
CA LYS A 41 10.67 10.67 24.77
C LYS A 41 9.83 10.58 23.51
N SER A 42 10.44 10.21 22.39
CA SER A 42 9.80 10.30 21.07
C SER A 42 9.43 8.95 20.47
N THR A 43 9.93 7.83 21.00
CA THR A 43 9.53 6.49 20.52
C THR A 43 8.38 5.94 21.34
N ASN A 44 7.32 5.52 20.66
CA ASN A 44 6.09 5.05 21.32
C ASN A 44 6.13 3.55 21.64
N ILE A 45 7.23 3.08 22.25
CA ILE A 45 7.48 1.65 22.48
C ILE A 45 6.43 1.06 23.44
N GLU A 46 5.97 1.85 24.41
CA GLU A 46 4.91 1.46 25.36
C GLU A 46 3.61 1.07 24.66
N ASN A 47 3.29 1.68 23.50
CA ASN A 47 2.09 1.32 22.73
C ASN A 47 2.13 -0.13 22.24
N ILE A 48 3.32 -0.70 22.01
CA ILE A 48 3.44 -2.12 21.64
C ILE A 48 2.97 -3.00 22.79
N ILE A 49 3.38 -2.69 24.02
CA ILE A 49 3.02 -3.51 25.19
C ILE A 49 1.50 -3.41 25.41
N LEU A 50 0.95 -2.18 25.40
CA LEU A 50 -0.48 -1.94 25.57
C LEU A 50 -1.35 -2.59 24.48
N ASP A 51 -0.97 -2.51 23.21
CA ASP A 51 -1.74 -3.10 22.11
C ASP A 51 -1.63 -4.64 22.04
N ASN A 52 -0.61 -5.26 22.66
CA ASN A 52 -0.51 -6.73 22.71
C ASN A 52 -1.33 -7.36 23.84
N SER A 53 -2.06 -6.57 24.65
CA SER A 53 -2.84 -7.06 25.80
C SER A 53 -2.04 -7.90 26.81
N GLU A 54 -0.71 -7.78 26.79
CA GLU A 54 0.24 -8.46 27.67
C GLU A 54 1.08 -7.40 28.41
N GLU A 55 1.46 -7.66 29.67
CA GLU A 55 2.39 -6.80 30.42
C GLU A 55 3.85 -6.94 29.96
N GLN A 56 4.12 -7.70 28.90
CA GLN A 56 5.46 -8.04 28.43
C GLN A 56 5.65 -7.70 26.95
N PHE A 57 6.90 -7.38 26.60
CA PHE A 57 7.27 -7.14 25.21
C PHE A 57 7.16 -8.45 24.41
N PRO A 58 6.63 -8.44 23.17
CA PRO A 58 6.41 -9.65 22.40
C PRO A 58 7.66 -10.52 22.21
N LYS A 59 7.45 -11.82 22.10
CA LYS A 59 8.47 -12.81 21.75
C LYS A 59 8.48 -13.07 20.24
N PHE A 60 9.64 -13.45 19.72
CA PHE A 60 9.75 -13.92 18.33
C PHE A 60 8.97 -15.21 18.14
N GLN A 61 8.22 -15.27 17.05
CA GLN A 61 7.36 -16.42 16.72
C GLN A 61 8.04 -17.37 15.70
N THR A 62 8.97 -16.85 14.90
CA THR A 62 9.71 -17.60 13.89
C THR A 62 10.47 -18.76 14.51
N GLN A 63 10.32 -19.96 13.94
CA GLN A 63 11.05 -21.16 14.30
C GLN A 63 11.85 -21.63 13.09
N LEU A 64 13.18 -21.70 13.21
CA LEU A 64 14.08 -22.09 12.12
C LEU A 64 14.98 -23.23 12.57
N SER A 65 15.13 -24.23 11.69
CA SER A 65 16.18 -25.23 11.79
C SER A 65 17.53 -24.68 11.31
N ASP A 66 18.64 -25.29 11.76
CA ASP A 66 19.98 -24.96 11.25
C ASP A 66 20.06 -25.02 9.72
N LYS A 67 19.40 -26.03 9.11
CA LYS A 67 19.33 -26.18 7.65
C LYS A 67 18.65 -24.99 6.98
N GLN A 68 17.53 -24.52 7.53
CA GLN A 68 16.84 -23.34 7.00
C GLN A 68 17.71 -22.09 7.13
N ILE A 69 18.35 -21.87 8.28
CA ILE A 69 19.20 -20.69 8.47
C ILE A 69 20.36 -20.68 7.47
N ILE A 70 21.03 -21.81 7.29
CA ILE A 70 22.12 -21.97 6.34
C ILE A 70 21.65 -21.71 4.92
N GLU A 71 20.54 -22.33 4.51
CA GLU A 71 20.00 -22.21 3.15
C GLU A 71 19.57 -20.77 2.84
N ILE A 72 18.82 -20.13 3.73
CA ILE A 72 18.37 -18.74 3.55
C ILE A 72 19.57 -17.80 3.46
N THR A 73 20.55 -17.97 4.35
CA THR A 73 21.77 -17.15 4.36
C THR A 73 22.54 -17.33 3.04
N LYS A 74 22.70 -18.57 2.59
CA LYS A 74 23.38 -18.89 1.34
C LYS A 74 22.66 -18.26 0.14
N ARG A 75 21.35 -18.45 0.02
CA ARG A 75 20.55 -17.86 -1.07
C ARG A 75 20.64 -16.33 -1.09
N PHE A 76 20.67 -15.68 0.07
CA PHE A 76 20.88 -14.24 0.15
C PHE A 76 22.24 -13.83 -0.44
N TYR A 77 23.33 -14.41 0.01
CA TYR A 77 24.67 -14.07 -0.49
C TYR A 77 24.87 -14.44 -1.97
N GLU A 78 24.32 -15.57 -2.41
CA GLU A 78 24.29 -15.94 -3.83
C GLU A 78 23.53 -14.90 -4.66
N SER A 79 22.45 -14.33 -4.12
CA SER A 79 21.70 -13.26 -4.78
C SER A 79 22.49 -11.95 -4.91
N LEU A 80 23.55 -11.76 -4.11
CA LEU A 80 24.53 -10.67 -4.24
C LEU A 80 25.70 -11.03 -5.17
N GLY A 81 25.65 -12.19 -5.83
CA GLY A 81 26.73 -12.70 -6.68
C GLY A 81 27.89 -13.36 -5.91
N ILE A 82 27.71 -13.65 -4.63
CA ILE A 82 28.72 -14.31 -3.78
C ILE A 82 28.44 -15.81 -3.78
N LYS A 83 29.12 -16.54 -4.68
CA LYS A 83 28.93 -17.99 -4.91
C LYS A 83 29.99 -18.89 -4.25
N GLU A 84 30.80 -18.34 -3.35
CA GLU A 84 31.89 -19.08 -2.71
C GLU A 84 31.36 -20.02 -1.62
N ASN A 85 32.14 -21.03 -1.22
CA ASN A 85 31.77 -21.91 -0.11
C ASN A 85 31.77 -21.10 1.20
N ILE A 86 30.60 -20.58 1.55
CA ILE A 86 30.35 -19.92 2.83
C ILE A 86 30.28 -21.02 3.90
N ASN A 87 31.32 -21.14 4.72
CA ASN A 87 31.27 -22.01 5.88
C ASN A 87 30.50 -21.30 7.00
N ILE A 88 29.26 -21.74 7.25
CA ILE A 88 28.40 -21.18 8.29
C ILE A 88 28.43 -22.14 9.48
N GLU A 89 29.11 -21.74 10.56
CA GLU A 89 29.14 -22.49 11.80
C GLU A 89 27.97 -22.06 12.71
N ILE A 90 26.90 -22.87 12.71
CA ILE A 90 25.74 -22.70 13.58
C ILE A 90 25.56 -23.99 14.38
N ASN A 91 25.27 -23.85 15.68
CA ASN A 91 24.96 -24.98 16.55
C ASN A 91 23.72 -24.61 17.39
N ILE A 92 22.55 -24.55 16.75
CA ILE A 92 21.31 -24.07 17.39
C ILE A 92 20.17 -25.07 17.16
N LYS A 93 19.72 -25.73 18.24
CA LYS A 93 18.67 -26.77 18.15
C LYS A 93 17.29 -26.25 17.69
N LYS A 94 16.96 -24.98 17.97
CA LYS A 94 15.76 -24.24 17.51
C LYS A 94 16.09 -22.74 17.45
N GLY A 95 16.36 -22.21 16.25
CA GLY A 95 16.67 -20.81 16.05
C GLY A 95 15.44 -19.95 15.81
N ASN A 96 15.59 -18.64 15.96
CA ASN A 96 14.59 -17.62 15.61
C ASN A 96 15.20 -16.59 14.65
N ILE A 97 14.47 -15.50 14.39
CA ILE A 97 14.91 -14.44 13.48
C ILE A 97 16.28 -13.84 13.83
N LYS A 98 16.64 -13.75 15.11
CA LYS A 98 17.95 -13.23 15.54
C LYS A 98 19.08 -14.14 15.12
N ASP A 99 18.87 -15.45 15.19
CA ASP A 99 19.89 -16.44 14.80
C ASP A 99 20.13 -16.40 13.29
N LEU A 100 19.06 -16.18 12.52
CA LEU A 100 19.15 -15.97 11.07
C LEU A 100 19.96 -14.71 10.73
N PHE A 101 19.65 -13.57 11.37
CA PHE A 101 20.43 -12.34 11.16
C PHE A 101 21.86 -12.46 11.70
N GLN A 102 22.09 -13.24 12.74
CA GLN A 102 23.43 -13.52 13.26
C GLN A 102 24.28 -14.29 12.25
N SER A 103 23.71 -15.29 11.57
CA SER A 103 24.36 -16.02 10.47
C SER A 103 24.80 -15.07 9.34
N VAL A 104 23.91 -14.16 8.93
CA VAL A 104 24.24 -13.12 7.95
C VAL A 104 25.35 -12.21 8.46
N ASN A 105 25.28 -11.78 9.73
CA ASN A 105 26.28 -10.90 10.34
C ASN A 105 27.66 -11.56 10.44
N GLN A 106 27.75 -12.86 10.76
CA GLN A 106 29.03 -13.60 10.82
C GLN A 106 29.83 -13.48 9.51
N ILE A 107 29.14 -13.63 8.38
CA ILE A 107 29.75 -13.49 7.05
C ILE A 107 30.04 -12.02 6.77
N ALA A 108 29.11 -11.13 7.12
CA ALA A 108 29.28 -9.70 6.90
C ALA A 108 30.47 -9.11 7.68
N GLN A 109 30.84 -9.69 8.82
CA GLN A 109 32.04 -9.32 9.57
C GLN A 109 33.33 -9.57 8.78
N CYS A 110 33.35 -10.46 7.79
CA CYS A 110 34.51 -10.59 6.90
C CYS A 110 34.75 -9.29 6.10
N PHE A 111 33.70 -8.52 5.79
CA PHE A 111 33.84 -7.19 5.22
C PHE A 111 34.39 -6.18 6.23
N SER A 112 34.09 -6.33 7.53
CA SER A 112 34.61 -5.42 8.57
C SER A 112 36.12 -5.54 8.81
N LYS A 113 36.74 -6.69 8.47
CA LYS A 113 38.22 -6.85 8.45
C LYS A 113 38.92 -5.94 7.42
N ILE A 114 38.16 -5.29 6.54
CA ILE A 114 38.63 -4.32 5.53
C ILE A 114 38.77 -2.91 6.14
N GLU A 115 38.20 -2.67 7.33
CA GLU A 115 38.22 -1.37 7.99
C GLU A 115 39.52 -1.17 8.79
N LYS A 116 40.27 -0.12 8.48
CA LYS A 116 41.45 0.27 9.28
C LYS A 116 41.06 0.91 10.62
N ASN A 117 39.81 1.37 10.75
CA ASN A 117 39.31 2.09 11.91
C ASN A 117 38.30 1.25 12.69
N ASN A 118 38.70 0.81 13.88
CA ASN A 118 37.91 -0.07 14.75
C ASN A 118 36.53 0.51 15.13
N VAL A 119 36.36 1.83 15.07
CA VAL A 119 35.14 2.55 15.48
C VAL A 119 33.95 2.30 14.53
N TYR A 120 34.19 2.02 13.24
CA TYR A 120 33.13 1.80 12.25
C TYR A 120 32.82 0.33 11.99
N SER A 121 33.47 -0.60 12.68
CA SER A 121 33.47 -2.05 12.37
C SER A 121 32.11 -2.74 12.39
N LYS A 122 31.05 -2.04 12.85
CA LYS A 122 29.67 -2.52 12.84
C LYS A 122 28.77 -1.85 11.79
N VAL A 123 29.25 -0.82 11.09
CA VAL A 123 28.50 -0.13 10.02
C VAL A 123 28.26 -1.07 8.85
N VAL A 124 29.30 -1.64 8.26
CA VAL A 124 29.17 -2.52 7.10
C VAL A 124 28.29 -3.74 7.41
N PRO A 125 28.50 -4.49 8.52
CA PRO A 125 27.59 -5.57 8.90
C PRO A 125 26.12 -5.15 9.03
N LYS A 126 25.85 -3.99 9.65
CA LYS A 126 24.48 -3.49 9.82
C LYS A 126 23.85 -3.05 8.49
N CYS A 127 24.62 -2.50 7.55
CA CYS A 127 24.12 -2.23 6.20
C CYS A 127 23.77 -3.53 5.45
N VAL A 128 24.58 -4.59 5.60
CA VAL A 128 24.28 -5.90 5.02
C VAL A 128 23.00 -6.50 5.62
N GLU A 129 22.78 -6.36 6.94
CA GLU A 129 21.51 -6.76 7.57
C GLU A 129 20.31 -6.00 6.98
N LYS A 130 20.46 -4.73 6.59
CA LYS A 130 19.39 -3.97 5.92
C LYS A 130 19.10 -4.47 4.51
N MET A 131 20.14 -4.83 3.76
CA MET A 131 19.96 -5.50 2.47
C MET A 131 19.29 -6.88 2.64
N PHE A 132 19.60 -7.58 3.73
CA PHE A 132 18.97 -8.86 4.04
C PHE A 132 17.51 -8.70 4.45
N GLU A 133 17.17 -7.69 5.24
CA GLU A 133 15.79 -7.31 5.55
C GLU A 133 14.99 -7.04 4.26
N ASP A 134 15.56 -6.27 3.32
CA ASP A 134 14.93 -6.04 2.01
C ASP A 134 14.80 -7.33 1.18
N TYR A 135 15.82 -8.18 1.18
CA TYR A 135 15.78 -9.48 0.49
C TYR A 135 14.64 -10.38 1.01
N ILE A 136 14.51 -10.55 2.33
CA ILE A 136 13.48 -11.40 2.93
C ILE A 136 12.08 -10.84 2.66
N ASN A 137 11.91 -9.52 2.80
CA ASN A 137 10.61 -8.87 2.55
C ASN A 137 10.14 -9.00 1.09
N ASN A 138 11.07 -9.20 0.15
CA ASN A 138 10.80 -9.32 -1.28
C ASN A 138 10.81 -10.78 -1.78
N LEU A 139 10.83 -11.79 -0.89
CA LEU A 139 10.63 -13.18 -1.29
C LEU A 139 9.23 -13.39 -1.85
N THR A 140 9.15 -14.13 -2.95
CA THR A 140 7.87 -14.53 -3.56
C THR A 140 7.18 -15.60 -2.71
N ASP A 141 5.86 -15.74 -2.84
CA ASP A 141 5.10 -16.74 -2.07
C ASP A 141 5.58 -18.17 -2.36
N ASN A 142 6.06 -18.45 -3.58
CA ASN A 142 6.71 -19.73 -3.92
C ASN A 142 8.02 -19.93 -3.15
N GLN A 143 8.88 -18.92 -3.08
CA GLN A 143 10.14 -19.00 -2.34
C GLN A 143 9.90 -19.15 -0.84
N LEU A 144 8.91 -18.45 -0.29
CA LEU A 144 8.53 -18.58 1.12
C LEU A 144 8.03 -20.01 1.42
N LYS A 145 7.21 -20.58 0.53
CA LYS A 145 6.74 -21.96 0.65
C LYS A 145 7.88 -22.98 0.55
N GLU A 146 8.84 -22.77 -0.35
CA GLU A 146 10.05 -23.62 -0.43
C GLU A 146 10.88 -23.60 0.85
N LEU A 147 10.94 -22.44 1.51
CA LEU A 147 11.72 -22.24 2.73
C LEU A 147 10.93 -22.58 4.01
N ASP A 148 9.66 -22.96 3.87
CA ASP A 148 8.71 -23.19 4.98
C ASP A 148 8.63 -21.99 5.93
N LEU A 149 8.46 -20.80 5.34
CA LEU A 149 8.36 -19.53 6.06
C LEU A 149 6.97 -18.93 5.92
N ASP A 150 6.41 -18.52 7.05
CA ASP A 150 5.23 -17.66 7.05
C ASP A 150 5.65 -16.19 6.88
N LYS A 151 5.07 -15.54 5.86
CA LYS A 151 5.39 -14.17 5.48
C LYS A 151 5.07 -13.17 6.59
N GLN A 152 3.95 -13.34 7.27
CA GLN A 152 3.50 -12.40 8.28
C GLN A 152 4.36 -12.54 9.54
N ILE A 153 4.61 -13.77 9.97
CA ILE A 153 5.47 -14.08 11.12
C ILE A 153 6.88 -13.53 10.91
N ILE A 154 7.52 -13.78 9.76
CA ILE A 154 8.89 -13.33 9.53
C ILE A 154 8.99 -11.80 9.46
N GLN A 155 7.99 -11.13 8.85
CA GLN A 155 7.94 -9.67 8.78
C GLN A 155 7.75 -9.04 10.17
N ASP A 156 6.83 -9.56 10.97
CA ASP A 156 6.59 -9.09 12.34
C ASP A 156 7.82 -9.27 13.23
N ASP A 157 8.49 -10.42 13.11
CA ASP A 157 9.70 -10.72 13.87
C ASP A 157 10.89 -9.84 13.45
N ILE A 158 11.05 -9.52 12.16
CA ILE A 158 12.07 -8.55 11.68
C ILE A 158 11.80 -7.16 12.25
N ILE A 159 10.53 -6.73 12.26
CA ILE A 159 10.13 -5.45 12.84
C ILE A 159 10.44 -5.43 14.34
N LEU A 160 10.03 -6.48 15.05
CA LEU A 160 10.23 -6.62 16.48
C LEU A 160 11.72 -6.63 16.85
N MET A 161 12.55 -7.34 16.06
CA MET A 161 14.00 -7.37 16.24
C MET A 161 14.59 -5.97 16.11
N ASN A 162 14.20 -5.23 15.08
CA ASN A 162 14.65 -3.84 14.87
C ASN A 162 14.26 -2.92 16.03
N ILE A 163 13.06 -3.09 16.61
CA ILE A 163 12.58 -2.31 17.75
C ILE A 163 13.38 -2.67 19.01
N GLN A 164 13.60 -3.96 19.28
CA GLN A 164 14.42 -4.42 20.41
C GLN A 164 15.86 -3.90 20.32
N GLU A 165 16.44 -3.80 19.12
CA GLU A 165 17.74 -3.17 18.92
C GLU A 165 17.74 -1.68 19.30
N THR A 166 16.68 -0.96 18.93
CA THR A 166 16.54 0.46 19.30
C THR A 166 16.35 0.64 20.81
N MET A 167 15.59 -0.24 21.47
CA MET A 167 15.47 -0.28 22.94
C MET A 167 16.82 -0.52 23.60
N LYS A 168 17.61 -1.45 23.06
CA LYS A 168 18.97 -1.72 23.55
C LYS A 168 19.86 -0.49 23.40
N LEU A 169 19.83 0.15 22.22
CA LEU A 169 20.55 1.41 21.96
C LEU A 169 20.14 2.50 22.96
N GLN A 170 18.84 2.68 23.18
CA GLN A 170 18.29 3.64 24.12
C GLN A 170 18.83 3.40 25.54
N ASN A 171 18.84 2.15 26.02
CA ASN A 171 19.36 1.80 27.35
C ASN A 171 20.87 2.02 27.46
N GLU A 172 21.65 1.62 26.44
CA GLU A 172 23.10 1.83 26.39
C GLU A 172 23.48 3.32 26.42
N LEU A 173 22.65 4.18 25.81
CA LEU A 173 22.85 5.64 25.79
C LEU A 173 22.47 6.32 27.11
N LYS A 174 21.64 5.70 27.97
CA LYS A 174 21.26 6.25 29.29
C LYS A 174 22.24 5.86 30.39
N GLU A 175 22.55 4.57 30.52
CA GLU A 175 23.36 4.00 31.61
C GLU A 175 24.60 3.27 31.06
N PRO A 176 25.61 4.00 30.55
CA PRO A 176 26.75 3.37 29.91
C PRO A 176 27.65 2.70 30.97
N LYS A 177 27.65 1.37 31.03
CA LYS A 177 28.72 0.59 31.68
C LYS A 177 30.03 0.71 30.89
N GLU A 178 29.93 0.69 29.56
CA GLU A 178 30.98 1.00 28.57
C GLU A 178 30.27 1.43 27.27
N LEU A 179 30.55 2.62 26.73
CA LEU A 179 29.84 3.12 25.56
C LEU A 179 30.31 2.38 24.29
N ASN A 180 29.47 1.49 23.74
CA ASN A 180 29.78 0.78 22.51
C ASN A 180 29.51 1.65 21.27
N ILE A 181 30.37 2.64 21.05
CA ILE A 181 30.29 3.60 19.92
C ILE A 181 30.12 2.90 18.58
N ARG A 182 30.70 1.70 18.41
CA ARG A 182 30.61 0.93 17.17
C ARG A 182 29.16 0.54 16.89
N TYR A 183 28.45 0.04 17.90
CA TYR A 183 27.05 -0.38 17.74
C TYR A 183 26.14 0.82 17.48
N ILE A 184 26.35 1.93 18.21
CA ILE A 184 25.62 3.19 18.04
C ILE A 184 25.74 3.69 16.59
N LEU A 185 26.97 3.82 16.10
CA LEU A 185 27.22 4.23 14.72
C LEU A 185 26.65 3.22 13.73
N GLY A 186 26.83 1.91 13.97
CA GLY A 186 26.25 0.86 13.14
C GLY A 186 24.75 1.02 12.93
N LYS A 187 23.98 1.29 14.00
CA LYS A 187 22.53 1.52 13.90
C LYS A 187 22.21 2.80 13.13
N MET A 188 22.80 3.92 13.53
CA MET A 188 22.57 5.23 12.90
C MET A 188 22.84 5.21 11.39
N TYR A 189 23.97 4.64 10.98
CA TYR A 189 24.38 4.58 9.59
C TYR A 189 23.59 3.58 8.76
N SER A 190 23.25 2.43 9.32
CA SER A 190 22.42 1.45 8.61
C SER A 190 21.01 1.97 8.37
N THR A 191 20.44 2.76 9.30
CA THR A 191 19.18 3.48 9.06
C THR A 191 19.31 4.47 7.91
N LYS A 192 20.40 5.25 7.84
CA LYS A 192 20.64 6.16 6.70
C LYS A 192 20.84 5.42 5.38
N PHE A 193 21.56 4.31 5.40
CA PHE A 193 21.76 3.44 4.25
C PHE A 193 20.40 2.94 3.72
N PHE A 194 19.52 2.48 4.61
CA PHE A 194 18.18 2.04 4.25
C PHE A 194 17.29 3.17 3.71
N GLU A 195 17.40 4.38 4.28
CA GLU A 195 16.70 5.57 3.77
C GLU A 195 17.10 5.86 2.31
N ILE A 196 18.40 5.79 1.98
CA ILE A 196 18.90 5.99 0.61
C ILE A 196 18.39 4.89 -0.33
N MET A 197 18.44 3.62 0.10
CA MET A 197 17.91 2.50 -0.67
C MET A 197 16.46 2.72 -1.09
N ASN A 198 15.62 3.15 -0.14
CA ASN A 198 14.19 3.36 -0.37
C ASN A 198 13.92 4.61 -1.20
N ARG A 199 14.57 5.74 -0.87
CA ARG A 199 14.40 7.02 -1.58
C ARG A 199 14.75 6.88 -3.06
N ASP A 200 15.87 6.24 -3.35
CA ASP A 200 16.39 6.10 -4.72
C ASP A 200 15.87 4.82 -5.40
N ARG A 201 14.94 4.09 -4.77
CA ARG A 201 14.32 2.83 -5.24
C ARG A 201 15.37 1.84 -5.77
N LEU A 202 16.47 1.68 -5.03
CA LEU A 202 17.60 0.89 -5.48
C LEU A 202 17.23 -0.59 -5.59
N ASN A 203 17.39 -1.15 -6.78
CA ASN A 203 17.38 -2.60 -6.98
C ASN A 203 18.60 -3.25 -6.31
N LYS A 204 18.63 -4.59 -6.25
CA LYS A 204 19.69 -5.36 -5.58
C LYS A 204 21.11 -4.94 -5.97
N ASP A 205 21.36 -4.72 -7.27
CA ASP A 205 22.67 -4.27 -7.76
C ASP A 205 23.01 -2.86 -7.28
N GLY A 206 22.02 -1.95 -7.27
CA GLY A 206 22.13 -0.61 -6.72
C GLY A 206 22.49 -0.62 -5.23
N GLN A 207 21.80 -1.47 -4.45
CA GLN A 207 22.07 -1.65 -3.02
C GLN A 207 23.50 -2.18 -2.78
N PHE A 208 23.92 -3.18 -3.55
CA PHE A 208 25.27 -3.73 -3.42
C PHE A 208 26.36 -2.72 -3.85
N ARG A 209 26.13 -1.94 -4.91
CA ARG A 209 27.02 -0.82 -5.27
C ARG A 209 27.12 0.21 -4.13
N LEU A 210 25.99 0.57 -3.51
CA LEU A 210 25.96 1.48 -2.37
C LEU A 210 26.75 0.92 -1.17
N LEU A 211 26.68 -0.39 -0.92
CA LEU A 211 27.48 -1.07 0.09
C LEU A 211 28.98 -0.99 -0.20
N LEU A 212 29.40 -1.27 -1.44
CA LEU A 212 30.80 -1.17 -1.85
C LEU A 212 31.34 0.26 -1.73
N GLN A 213 30.53 1.25 -2.11
CA GLN A 213 30.89 2.66 -1.93
C GLN A 213 31.02 3.03 -0.45
N THR A 214 30.13 2.51 0.40
CA THR A 214 30.20 2.68 1.86
C THR A 214 31.50 2.13 2.43
N ILE A 215 31.88 0.90 2.07
CA ILE A 215 33.15 0.26 2.47
C ILE A 215 34.34 1.12 2.03
N SER A 216 34.37 1.56 0.76
CA SER A 216 35.44 2.38 0.21
C SER A 216 35.63 3.68 1.00
N LYS A 217 34.52 4.33 1.37
CA LYS A 217 34.53 5.64 2.05
C LYS A 217 34.98 5.54 3.50
N ILE A 218 34.51 4.53 4.23
CA ILE A 218 34.97 4.24 5.60
C ILE A 218 36.49 4.05 5.62
N LYS A 219 37.04 3.32 4.63
CA LYS A 219 38.49 3.10 4.51
C LYS A 219 39.27 4.37 4.19
N ALA A 220 38.71 5.21 3.32
CA ALA A 220 39.34 6.45 2.90
C ALA A 220 39.22 7.58 3.94
N GLY A 221 38.41 7.40 4.99
CA GLY A 221 38.06 8.48 5.93
C GLY A 221 37.33 9.63 5.24
N GLN A 222 36.71 9.36 4.08
CA GLN A 222 36.09 10.36 3.20
C GLN A 222 34.58 10.47 3.45
N LYS A 223 34.03 11.65 3.16
CA LYS A 223 32.72 12.08 3.65
C LYS A 223 31.49 11.46 2.98
N ASN A 224 31.49 10.99 1.73
CA ASN A 224 30.19 11.07 1.02
C ASN A 224 29.40 9.77 0.88
N ILE A 225 28.46 9.43 1.75
CA ILE A 225 27.24 8.58 1.52
C ILE A 225 26.58 8.38 2.88
N LEU A 226 27.43 8.30 3.89
CA LEU A 226 27.15 8.20 5.30
C LEU A 226 27.81 9.41 5.99
N GLU A 227 27.43 10.64 5.63
CA GLU A 227 28.06 11.82 6.22
C GLU A 227 27.78 11.90 7.72
N VAL A 228 28.75 11.46 8.53
CA VAL A 228 28.91 11.92 9.91
C VAL A 228 30.38 12.13 10.13
N ASP A 229 30.73 13.37 10.40
CA ASP A 229 31.86 13.59 11.28
C ASP A 229 31.37 13.31 12.71
N LYS A 230 32.06 12.46 13.48
CA LYS A 230 31.84 12.30 14.93
C LYS A 230 31.88 13.66 15.66
N ASN A 231 32.46 14.68 15.02
CA ASN A 231 32.55 16.05 15.50
C ASN A 231 31.49 17.00 14.91
N ASN A 232 30.67 16.57 13.93
CA ASN A 232 29.57 17.36 13.39
C ASN A 232 28.26 17.03 14.14
N LEU A 233 27.99 17.87 15.15
CA LEU A 233 26.83 17.76 16.03
C LEU A 233 25.49 17.71 15.29
N MET A 234 25.33 18.53 14.24
CA MET A 234 24.07 18.62 13.49
C MET A 234 23.79 17.33 12.71
N GLN A 235 24.82 16.74 12.11
CA GLN A 235 24.70 15.47 11.38
C GLN A 235 24.35 14.30 12.30
N LEU A 236 24.95 14.24 13.50
CA LEU A 236 24.63 13.23 14.50
C LEU A 236 23.18 13.31 15.00
N LYS A 237 22.68 14.54 15.23
CA LYS A 237 21.28 14.76 15.59
C LYS A 237 20.34 14.28 14.51
N SER A 238 20.61 14.63 13.24
CA SER A 238 19.83 14.17 12.09
C SER A 238 19.79 12.64 11.96
N LEU A 239 20.90 11.94 12.20
CA LEU A 239 20.88 10.48 12.23
C LEU A 239 20.08 9.91 13.40
N GLY A 240 20.16 10.52 14.59
CA GLY A 240 19.32 10.16 15.73
C GLY A 240 17.82 10.30 15.42
N GLU A 241 17.43 11.40 14.78
CA GLU A 241 16.06 11.64 14.31
C GLU A 241 15.61 10.60 13.28
N GLY A 242 16.50 10.22 12.35
CA GLY A 242 16.25 9.14 11.40
C GLY A 242 15.96 7.80 12.08
N VAL A 243 16.71 7.46 13.14
CA VAL A 243 16.46 6.25 13.94
C VAL A 243 15.11 6.32 14.66
N ILE A 244 14.76 7.47 15.25
CA ILE A 244 13.44 7.69 15.88
C ILE A 244 12.31 7.48 14.86
N HIS A 245 12.41 8.12 13.69
CA HIS A 245 11.40 8.03 12.65
C HIS A 245 11.22 6.60 12.11
N ASP A 246 12.33 5.92 11.77
CA ASP A 246 12.31 4.52 11.33
C ASP A 246 11.68 3.60 12.38
N THR A 247 12.01 3.83 13.66
CA THR A 247 11.50 3.02 14.77
C THR A 247 10.00 3.23 14.98
N ASN A 248 9.52 4.48 14.94
CA ASN A 248 8.09 4.79 15.03
C ASN A 248 7.29 4.21 13.87
N ASN A 249 7.82 4.26 12.65
CA ASN A 249 7.17 3.63 11.50
C ASN A 249 7.05 2.11 11.69
N LYS A 250 8.11 1.47 12.21
CA LYS A 250 8.12 0.04 12.53
C LYS A 250 7.14 -0.32 13.66
N ILE A 251 7.08 0.47 14.73
CA ILE A 251 6.11 0.31 15.82
C ILE A 251 4.68 0.38 15.27
N ASN A 252 4.36 1.42 14.49
CA ASN A 252 3.04 1.60 13.89
C ASN A 252 2.68 0.43 12.96
N LYS A 253 3.65 -0.04 12.15
CA LYS A 253 3.46 -1.19 11.26
C LYS A 253 3.19 -2.48 12.05
N PHE A 254 3.91 -2.72 13.14
CA PHE A 254 3.68 -3.89 14.00
C PHE A 254 2.27 -3.88 14.62
N ILE A 255 1.88 -2.76 15.22
CA ILE A 255 0.55 -2.56 15.81
C ILE A 255 -0.53 -2.79 14.75
N LEU A 256 -0.34 -2.21 13.56
CA LEU A 256 -1.26 -2.36 12.45
C LEU A 256 -1.42 -3.82 12.03
N ASN A 257 -0.32 -4.54 11.87
CA ASN A 257 -0.32 -5.95 11.49
C ASN A 257 -1.08 -6.82 12.50
N LYS A 258 -0.84 -6.63 13.80
CA LYS A 258 -1.56 -7.35 14.87
C LYS A 258 -3.04 -7.04 14.88
N LYS A 259 -3.43 -5.77 14.75
CA LYS A 259 -4.85 -5.38 14.67
C LYS A 259 -5.53 -5.95 13.43
N LEU A 260 -4.86 -5.95 12.27
CA LEU A 260 -5.38 -6.58 11.06
C LEU A 260 -5.59 -8.09 11.24
N ALA A 261 -4.63 -8.79 11.85
CA ALA A 261 -4.77 -10.23 12.13
C ALA A 261 -6.01 -10.50 13.02
N LYS A 262 -6.17 -9.74 14.11
CA LYS A 262 -7.35 -9.81 14.99
C LYS A 262 -8.65 -9.53 14.23
N ILE A 263 -8.68 -8.50 13.38
CA ILE A 263 -9.83 -8.19 12.52
C ILE A 263 -10.17 -9.37 11.63
N MET A 264 -9.17 -10.02 11.01
CA MET A 264 -9.39 -11.17 10.14
C MET A 264 -9.93 -12.39 10.88
N GLU A 265 -9.50 -12.63 12.12
CA GLU A 265 -10.06 -13.67 12.99
C GLU A 265 -11.53 -13.36 13.35
N GLN A 266 -11.84 -12.11 13.70
CA GLN A 266 -13.22 -11.70 14.00
C GLN A 266 -14.14 -11.79 12.76
N ILE A 267 -13.60 -11.55 11.55
CA ILE A 267 -14.35 -11.73 10.30
C ILE A 267 -14.79 -13.19 10.11
N GLU A 268 -14.00 -14.16 10.55
CA GLU A 268 -14.38 -15.58 10.50
C GLU A 268 -15.49 -15.94 11.48
N ILE A 269 -15.53 -15.27 12.64
CA ILE A 269 -16.61 -15.44 13.62
C ILE A 269 -17.95 -14.98 13.04
N GLY A 270 -17.95 -14.04 12.09
CA GLY A 270 -19.14 -13.64 11.34
C GLY A 270 -20.10 -12.72 12.11
N LYS A 271 -19.62 -12.03 13.14
CA LYS A 271 -20.39 -11.04 13.91
C LYS A 271 -19.93 -9.63 13.59
N ASP A 272 -20.81 -8.65 13.77
CA ASP A 272 -20.46 -7.25 13.67
C ASP A 272 -19.50 -6.86 14.80
N PHE A 273 -18.50 -6.04 14.49
CA PHE A 273 -17.58 -5.52 15.50
C PHE A 273 -17.00 -4.17 15.09
N THR A 274 -16.46 -3.45 16.07
CA THR A 274 -15.68 -2.23 15.84
C THR A 274 -14.30 -2.41 16.42
N GLU A 275 -13.28 -1.99 15.68
CA GLU A 275 -11.89 -1.95 16.14
C GLU A 275 -11.32 -0.54 15.97
N ASN A 276 -10.41 -0.14 16.87
CA ASN A 276 -9.73 1.14 16.77
C ASN A 276 -8.27 0.93 16.31
N ILE A 277 -7.95 1.47 15.13
CA ILE A 277 -6.59 1.45 14.58
C ILE A 277 -6.05 2.87 14.52
N LEU A 278 -5.04 3.16 15.34
CA LEU A 278 -4.32 4.44 15.35
C LEU A 278 -5.27 5.67 15.42
N GLY A 279 -6.35 5.55 16.20
CA GLY A 279 -7.35 6.59 16.41
C GLY A 279 -8.52 6.58 15.41
N GLN A 280 -8.45 5.77 14.35
CA GLN A 280 -9.53 5.58 13.39
C GLN A 280 -10.44 4.45 13.87
N GLU A 281 -11.75 4.66 13.90
CA GLU A 281 -12.69 3.57 14.17
C GLU A 281 -13.01 2.82 12.88
N ILE A 282 -12.87 1.51 12.92
CA ILE A 282 -13.17 0.61 11.81
C ILE A 282 -14.36 -0.24 12.24
N CYS A 283 -15.53 0.01 11.66
CA CYS A 283 -16.73 -0.76 11.87
C CYS A 283 -16.82 -1.81 10.77
N ILE A 284 -16.85 -3.09 11.16
CA ILE A 284 -17.03 -4.23 10.27
C ILE A 284 -18.43 -4.76 10.50
N ASN A 285 -19.24 -4.72 9.44
CA ASN A 285 -20.58 -5.29 9.48
C ASN A 285 -20.64 -6.55 8.60
N LEU A 286 -21.03 -7.66 9.21
CA LEU A 286 -21.06 -8.99 8.60
C LEU A 286 -22.45 -9.62 8.60
N GLN A 287 -23.34 -9.14 9.48
CA GLN A 287 -24.67 -9.71 9.67
C GLN A 287 -25.72 -9.10 8.74
N GLU A 288 -25.42 -7.95 8.14
CA GLU A 288 -26.25 -7.38 7.09
C GLU A 288 -26.31 -8.29 5.86
N GLU A 289 -27.38 -8.13 5.07
CA GLU A 289 -27.52 -8.86 3.81
C GLU A 289 -26.36 -8.57 2.84
N LEU A 290 -25.71 -7.40 2.99
CA LEU A 290 -24.49 -7.04 2.30
C LEU A 290 -23.41 -6.58 3.30
N PRO A 291 -22.33 -7.37 3.48
CA PRO A 291 -21.27 -7.00 4.40
C PRO A 291 -20.56 -5.71 3.96
N PHE A 292 -20.06 -4.94 4.92
CA PHE A 292 -19.32 -3.72 4.64
C PHE A 292 -18.28 -3.38 5.70
N LEU A 293 -17.35 -2.53 5.29
CA LEU A 293 -16.32 -1.91 6.10
C LEU A 293 -16.58 -0.41 6.11
N LEU A 294 -16.66 0.19 7.29
CA LEU A 294 -16.77 1.64 7.46
C LEU A 294 -15.62 2.15 8.33
N ILE A 295 -14.82 3.07 7.78
CA ILE A 295 -13.81 3.81 8.55
C ILE A 295 -14.37 5.18 8.92
N ILE A 296 -14.40 5.47 10.22
CA ILE A 296 -14.82 6.76 10.78
C ILE A 296 -13.57 7.48 11.29
N PRO A 297 -13.19 8.60 10.64
CA PRO A 297 -11.98 9.29 11.01
C PRO A 297 -12.04 9.94 12.38
N LYS A 298 -10.89 10.00 13.06
CA LYS A 298 -10.79 10.71 14.35
C LYS A 298 -11.20 12.19 14.23
N ASN A 299 -10.80 12.83 13.13
CA ASN A 299 -10.94 14.26 12.87
C ASN A 299 -12.03 14.53 11.81
N ILE A 300 -13.08 13.70 11.78
CA ILE A 300 -14.24 13.90 10.91
C ILE A 300 -14.90 15.25 11.23
N GLU A 301 -15.21 16.02 10.19
CA GLU A 301 -15.86 17.33 10.29
C GLU A 301 -17.40 17.18 10.11
N ASN A 302 -18.18 18.10 10.68
CA ASN A 302 -19.61 18.22 10.36
C ASN A 302 -19.80 18.47 8.88
N ASN A 303 -20.89 17.94 8.30
CA ASN A 303 -21.17 18.01 6.86
C ASN A 303 -20.03 17.45 6.00
N SER A 304 -19.23 16.53 6.54
CA SER A 304 -18.27 15.77 5.73
C SER A 304 -19.03 14.88 4.74
N THR A 305 -18.42 14.62 3.59
CA THR A 305 -19.00 13.74 2.57
C THR A 305 -18.47 12.33 2.75
N LEU A 306 -19.37 11.33 2.81
CA LEU A 306 -19.02 9.92 2.79
C LEU A 306 -18.40 9.56 1.44
N ILE A 307 -17.21 8.95 1.46
CA ILE A 307 -16.56 8.39 0.27
C ILE A 307 -16.90 6.91 0.23
N MET A 308 -17.41 6.43 -0.91
CA MET A 308 -17.78 5.04 -1.12
C MET A 308 -17.01 4.41 -2.27
N GLU A 309 -16.58 3.16 -2.10
CA GLU A 309 -16.11 2.29 -3.17
C GLU A 309 -16.55 0.83 -2.89
N SER A 310 -16.61 -0.03 -3.90
CA SER A 310 -16.83 -1.47 -3.69
C SER A 310 -15.50 -2.24 -3.70
N ASN A 311 -15.48 -3.46 -3.15
CA ASN A 311 -14.37 -4.37 -3.44
C ASN A 311 -14.20 -4.57 -4.95
N ASN A 312 -12.95 -4.68 -5.38
CA ASN A 312 -12.56 -4.86 -6.79
C ASN A 312 -12.00 -6.27 -7.07
N LEU A 313 -11.63 -7.02 -6.02
CA LEU A 313 -10.99 -8.33 -6.15
C LEU A 313 -12.02 -9.41 -6.49
N GLU A 314 -11.66 -10.27 -7.45
CA GLU A 314 -12.45 -11.45 -7.81
C GLU A 314 -11.95 -12.70 -7.06
N THR A 315 -12.53 -13.00 -5.91
CA THR A 315 -12.22 -14.20 -5.11
C THR A 315 -13.38 -14.64 -4.23
N ASN A 316 -13.55 -15.94 -4.02
CA ASN A 316 -14.52 -16.46 -3.05
C ASN A 316 -13.99 -16.42 -1.60
N ASN A 317 -12.74 -15.99 -1.39
CA ASN A 317 -12.15 -15.88 -0.07
C ASN A 317 -12.55 -14.55 0.60
N LYS A 318 -13.46 -14.63 1.58
CA LYS A 318 -13.95 -13.48 2.35
C LYS A 318 -12.82 -12.68 3.03
N LYS A 319 -11.79 -13.35 3.56
CA LYS A 319 -10.64 -12.65 4.18
C LYS A 319 -9.91 -11.77 3.18
N GLU A 320 -9.66 -12.28 1.98
CA GLU A 320 -8.98 -11.51 0.92
C GLU A 320 -9.84 -10.33 0.45
N LEU A 321 -11.17 -10.49 0.36
CA LEU A 321 -12.08 -9.37 0.06
C LEU A 321 -12.00 -8.26 1.11
N PHE A 322 -12.06 -8.60 2.39
CA PHE A 322 -11.96 -7.62 3.47
C PHE A 322 -10.57 -7.01 3.57
N LYS A 323 -9.51 -7.78 3.35
CA LYS A 323 -8.14 -7.29 3.31
C LYS A 323 -7.97 -6.24 2.20
N GLN A 324 -8.44 -6.55 0.99
CA GLN A 324 -8.47 -5.59 -0.10
C GLN A 324 -9.33 -4.36 0.22
N GLY A 325 -10.49 -4.55 0.84
CA GLY A 325 -11.34 -3.46 1.28
C GLY A 325 -10.65 -2.54 2.27
N ILE A 326 -9.93 -3.08 3.26
CA ILE A 326 -9.17 -2.30 4.23
C ILE A 326 -8.02 -1.52 3.57
N GLU A 327 -7.32 -2.13 2.62
CA GLU A 327 -6.27 -1.44 1.84
C GLU A 327 -6.85 -0.27 1.03
N THR A 328 -7.97 -0.50 0.35
CA THR A 328 -8.70 0.52 -0.42
C THR A 328 -9.18 1.65 0.49
N ALA A 329 -9.78 1.31 1.63
CA ALA A 329 -10.30 2.30 2.57
C ALA A 329 -9.18 3.16 3.17
N LYS A 330 -8.04 2.55 3.54
CA LYS A 330 -6.86 3.28 4.02
C LYS A 330 -6.34 4.25 2.96
N HIS A 331 -6.25 3.79 1.71
CA HIS A 331 -5.80 4.63 0.61
C HIS A 331 -6.71 5.85 0.44
N LEU A 332 -8.03 5.67 0.38
CA LEU A 332 -8.99 6.77 0.26
C LEU A 332 -8.99 7.70 1.49
N LEU A 333 -8.76 7.16 2.69
CA LEU A 333 -8.59 7.94 3.92
C LEU A 333 -7.36 8.86 3.85
N GLU A 334 -6.25 8.38 3.28
CA GLU A 334 -5.05 9.19 3.06
C GLU A 334 -5.29 10.28 2.01
N LEU A 335 -5.93 9.95 0.88
CA LEU A 335 -6.24 10.91 -0.18
C LEU A 335 -7.20 12.02 0.29
N SER A 336 -8.13 11.69 1.18
CA SER A 336 -9.07 12.63 1.82
C SER A 336 -8.51 13.35 3.05
N LYS A 337 -7.21 13.18 3.37
CA LYS A 337 -6.54 13.78 4.54
C LYS A 337 -7.23 13.45 5.87
N SER A 338 -7.82 12.26 5.97
CA SER A 338 -8.55 11.77 7.15
C SER A 338 -9.71 12.66 7.60
N LYS A 339 -10.40 13.32 6.65
CA LYS A 339 -11.56 14.19 6.92
C LYS A 339 -12.90 13.57 6.57
N SER A 340 -12.92 12.62 5.63
CA SER A 340 -14.12 11.96 5.15
C SER A 340 -14.23 10.53 5.70
N PRO A 341 -15.42 10.09 6.14
CA PRO A 341 -15.66 8.68 6.38
C PRO A 341 -15.57 7.90 5.08
N ILE A 342 -15.09 6.65 5.18
CA ILE A 342 -14.88 5.77 4.02
C ILE A 342 -15.73 4.52 4.18
N LEU A 343 -16.61 4.25 3.23
CA LEU A 343 -17.42 3.05 3.15
C LEU A 343 -16.91 2.16 2.02
N ILE A 344 -16.54 0.92 2.36
CA ILE A 344 -16.29 -0.13 1.38
C ILE A 344 -17.37 -1.21 1.49
N THR A 345 -18.18 -1.34 0.45
CA THR A 345 -19.16 -2.41 0.36
C THR A 345 -18.49 -3.69 -0.14
N ILE A 346 -18.71 -4.81 0.55
CA ILE A 346 -18.12 -6.11 0.22
C ILE A 346 -19.17 -6.94 -0.53
N LEU A 347 -19.13 -6.84 -1.85
CA LEU A 347 -19.96 -7.59 -2.77
C LEU A 347 -19.46 -9.05 -2.88
N PRO A 348 -20.39 -10.02 -3.05
CA PRO A 348 -20.04 -11.41 -3.32
C PRO A 348 -19.15 -11.53 -4.56
N SER A 349 -18.33 -12.56 -4.61
CA SER A 349 -17.42 -12.76 -5.72
C SER A 349 -17.22 -14.23 -6.03
N GLU A 350 -17.97 -14.71 -7.01
CA GLU A 350 -17.95 -16.10 -7.47
C GLU A 350 -17.42 -16.14 -8.90
N LYS A 351 -16.40 -16.95 -9.20
CA LYS A 351 -15.76 -16.98 -10.53
C LYS A 351 -16.75 -17.26 -11.69
N GLU A 352 -17.71 -18.15 -11.44
CA GLU A 352 -18.73 -18.58 -12.41
C GLU A 352 -20.12 -17.95 -12.15
N GLY A 353 -20.23 -17.02 -11.19
CA GLY A 353 -21.49 -16.36 -10.85
C GLY A 353 -21.65 -14.98 -11.51
N PRO A 354 -22.71 -14.22 -11.20
CA PRO A 354 -22.84 -12.84 -11.67
C PRO A 354 -21.62 -11.98 -11.30
N TYR A 355 -21.34 -10.95 -12.10
CA TYR A 355 -20.22 -10.06 -11.81
C TYR A 355 -20.68 -8.91 -10.91
N TRP A 356 -20.79 -9.20 -9.62
CA TRP A 356 -21.33 -8.28 -8.61
C TRP A 356 -20.54 -6.98 -8.48
N GLN A 357 -19.21 -7.07 -8.51
CA GLN A 357 -18.29 -5.93 -8.48
C GLN A 357 -18.41 -5.01 -9.70
N GLN A 358 -19.25 -5.37 -10.68
CA GLN A 358 -19.60 -4.50 -11.78
C GLN A 358 -21.10 -4.24 -11.85
N LEU A 359 -21.95 -4.79 -10.98
CA LEU A 359 -23.41 -4.76 -11.13
C LEU A 359 -23.86 -5.18 -12.54
N SER A 360 -23.36 -6.31 -13.05
CA SER A 360 -23.80 -6.78 -14.38
C SER A 360 -25.30 -7.09 -14.39
N SER A 361 -25.93 -7.11 -15.57
CA SER A 361 -27.37 -7.39 -15.70
C SER A 361 -27.79 -8.72 -15.08
N GLU A 362 -26.87 -9.68 -14.96
CA GLU A 362 -27.12 -10.96 -14.32
C GLU A 362 -27.32 -10.85 -12.80
N CYS A 363 -26.70 -9.86 -12.15
CA CYS A 363 -26.86 -9.61 -10.72
C CYS A 363 -28.34 -9.41 -10.36
N PHE A 364 -29.07 -8.65 -11.18
CA PHE A 364 -30.50 -8.37 -11.00
C PHE A 364 -31.41 -9.54 -11.39
N LYS A 365 -30.89 -10.53 -12.12
CA LYS A 365 -31.60 -11.79 -12.34
C LYS A 365 -31.50 -12.70 -11.12
N LYS A 366 -30.33 -12.73 -10.47
CA LYS A 366 -30.05 -13.56 -9.28
C LYS A 366 -30.63 -12.94 -8.01
N ASP A 367 -30.49 -11.63 -7.85
CA ASP A 367 -31.04 -10.87 -6.72
C ASP A 367 -31.56 -9.52 -7.21
N LYS A 368 -32.89 -9.40 -7.36
CA LYS A 368 -33.54 -8.15 -7.78
C LYS A 368 -33.34 -7.01 -6.79
N ASN A 369 -33.07 -7.32 -5.51
CA ASN A 369 -33.00 -6.32 -4.44
C ASN A 369 -31.56 -5.89 -4.14
N ILE A 370 -30.55 -6.39 -4.83
CA ILE A 370 -29.13 -6.06 -4.55
C ILE A 370 -28.88 -4.54 -4.53
N HIS A 371 -29.54 -3.79 -5.41
CA HIS A 371 -29.41 -2.33 -5.44
C HIS A 371 -29.99 -1.67 -4.18
N LEU A 372 -31.08 -2.20 -3.61
CA LEU A 372 -31.65 -1.73 -2.35
C LEU A 372 -30.73 -2.04 -1.16
N LYS A 373 -30.11 -3.22 -1.15
CA LYS A 373 -29.15 -3.62 -0.11
C LYS A 373 -27.95 -2.67 -0.06
N ILE A 374 -27.45 -2.26 -1.23
CA ILE A 374 -26.38 -1.25 -1.33
C ILE A 374 -26.81 0.08 -0.70
N ILE A 375 -28.04 0.55 -0.97
CA ILE A 375 -28.57 1.77 -0.36
C ILE A 375 -28.72 1.63 1.16
N GLN A 376 -29.22 0.49 1.64
CA GLN A 376 -29.31 0.20 3.07
C GLN A 376 -27.93 0.25 3.75
N THR A 377 -26.88 -0.26 3.09
CA THR A 377 -25.50 -0.15 3.59
C THR A 377 -25.04 1.31 3.74
N ILE A 378 -25.38 2.19 2.79
CA ILE A 378 -25.04 3.63 2.85
C ILE A 378 -25.78 4.30 4.01
N GLU A 379 -27.09 4.09 4.12
CA GLU A 379 -27.92 4.70 5.16
C GLU A 379 -27.54 4.19 6.55
N LYS A 380 -27.27 2.90 6.70
CA LYS A 380 -26.75 2.33 7.95
C LYS A 380 -25.39 2.93 8.32
N SER A 381 -24.52 3.16 7.34
CA SER A 381 -23.22 3.80 7.60
C SER A 381 -23.36 5.22 8.11
N LYS A 382 -24.28 6.02 7.52
CA LYS A 382 -24.63 7.35 8.01
C LYS A 382 -25.17 7.29 9.45
N ALA A 383 -26.05 6.34 9.75
CA ALA A 383 -26.59 6.14 11.09
C ALA A 383 -25.50 5.80 12.12
N ILE A 384 -24.58 4.89 11.78
CA ILE A 384 -23.45 4.52 12.64
C ILE A 384 -22.54 5.73 12.92
N ILE A 385 -22.28 6.59 11.92
CA ILE A 385 -21.49 7.82 12.11
C ILE A 385 -22.19 8.77 13.07
N LYS A 386 -23.50 8.99 12.88
CA LYS A 386 -24.31 9.84 13.75
C LYS A 386 -24.33 9.31 15.18
N GLU A 387 -24.52 8.01 15.38
CA GLU A 387 -24.50 7.39 16.71
C GLU A 387 -23.14 7.53 17.40
N LYS A 388 -22.04 7.21 16.70
CA LYS A 388 -20.70 7.16 17.29
C LYS A 388 -20.06 8.52 17.51
N ARG A 389 -20.37 9.49 16.64
CA ARG A 389 -19.69 10.80 16.63
C ARG A 389 -20.61 11.98 16.89
N ASN A 390 -21.93 11.77 16.92
CA ASN A 390 -22.92 12.84 16.97
C ASN A 390 -22.73 13.87 15.84
N ILE A 391 -22.36 13.38 14.66
CA ILE A 391 -22.08 14.17 13.47
C ILE A 391 -23.05 13.77 12.37
N GLU A 392 -23.70 14.76 11.76
CA GLU A 392 -24.42 14.59 10.52
C GLU A 392 -23.47 14.83 9.34
N ILE A 393 -23.54 13.92 8.36
CA ILE A 393 -22.76 13.96 7.13
C ILE A 393 -23.67 14.30 5.96
N ASN A 394 -23.10 14.75 4.86
CA ASN A 394 -23.88 15.14 3.69
C ASN A 394 -24.76 14.00 3.16
N ASP A 395 -25.95 14.35 2.68
CA ASP A 395 -26.90 13.39 2.11
C ASP A 395 -26.33 12.67 0.90
N LYS A 396 -25.61 13.43 0.04
CA LYS A 396 -24.95 12.91 -1.15
C LYS A 396 -23.53 12.45 -0.85
N ILE A 397 -23.09 11.40 -1.54
CA ILE A 397 -21.79 10.77 -1.35
C ILE A 397 -20.82 11.11 -2.50
N PHE A 398 -19.53 10.93 -2.23
CA PHE A 398 -18.49 10.85 -3.23
C PHE A 398 -18.29 9.38 -3.61
N LEU A 399 -18.56 9.04 -4.86
CA LEU A 399 -18.45 7.66 -5.35
C LEU A 399 -17.15 7.46 -6.10
N ASN A 400 -16.28 6.59 -5.62
CA ASN A 400 -15.00 6.24 -6.24
C ASN A 400 -15.03 4.83 -6.82
N GLY A 401 -14.21 4.59 -7.84
CA GLY A 401 -13.92 3.23 -8.30
C GLY A 401 -12.85 3.18 -9.38
N TYR A 402 -12.11 2.07 -9.42
CA TYR A 402 -11.12 1.78 -10.46
C TYR A 402 -11.26 0.36 -10.99
N SER A 403 -11.21 0.16 -12.31
CA SER A 403 -11.41 -1.14 -12.96
C SER A 403 -12.83 -1.67 -12.70
N SER A 404 -13.01 -2.86 -12.13
CA SER A 404 -14.34 -3.40 -11.82
C SER A 404 -15.14 -2.50 -10.86
N SER A 405 -14.54 -2.02 -9.76
CA SER A 405 -15.23 -1.07 -8.86
C SER A 405 -15.58 0.26 -9.56
N GLY A 406 -14.84 0.64 -10.62
CA GLY A 406 -15.19 1.76 -11.49
C GLY A 406 -16.44 1.49 -12.34
N VAL A 407 -16.56 0.27 -12.87
CA VAL A 407 -17.79 -0.18 -13.58
C VAL A 407 -18.98 -0.26 -12.61
N PHE A 408 -18.77 -0.69 -11.37
CA PHE A 408 -19.78 -0.58 -10.31
C PHE A 408 -20.19 0.87 -10.09
N ALA A 409 -19.24 1.79 -9.92
CA ALA A 409 -19.50 3.19 -9.62
C ALA A 409 -20.38 3.87 -10.68
N GLN A 410 -20.06 3.72 -11.97
CA GLN A 410 -20.87 4.32 -13.04
C GLN A 410 -22.29 3.73 -13.12
N ARG A 411 -22.46 2.45 -12.79
CA ARG A 411 -23.77 1.79 -12.80
C ARG A 411 -24.57 2.14 -11.56
N LEU A 412 -23.96 2.27 -10.39
CA LEU A 412 -24.61 2.77 -9.19
C LEU A 412 -25.07 4.22 -9.39
N ALA A 413 -24.23 5.07 -10.00
CA ALA A 413 -24.60 6.44 -10.34
C ALA A 413 -25.78 6.52 -11.34
N LEU A 414 -25.91 5.56 -12.26
CA LEU A 414 -27.09 5.45 -13.13
C LEU A 414 -28.34 5.00 -12.36
N ILE A 415 -28.19 4.08 -11.42
CA ILE A 415 -29.32 3.51 -10.66
C ILE A 415 -29.81 4.50 -9.60
N TYR A 416 -28.92 5.19 -8.90
CA TYR A 416 -29.27 6.11 -7.81
C TYR A 416 -28.58 7.47 -7.96
N PRO A 417 -28.88 8.23 -9.02
CA PRO A 417 -28.26 9.54 -9.22
C PRO A 417 -28.52 10.53 -8.07
N GLU A 418 -29.66 10.40 -7.39
CA GLU A 418 -30.12 11.30 -6.33
C GLU A 418 -29.19 11.32 -5.11
N ILE A 419 -28.42 10.26 -4.86
CA ILE A 419 -27.50 10.17 -3.72
C ILE A 419 -26.05 10.49 -4.07
N ILE A 420 -25.71 10.77 -5.34
CA ILE A 420 -24.32 10.98 -5.77
C ILE A 420 -24.06 12.47 -6.02
N ASP A 421 -23.03 13.03 -5.37
CA ASP A 421 -22.57 14.39 -5.68
C ASP A 421 -21.52 14.39 -6.79
N THR A 422 -20.52 13.52 -6.63
CA THR A 422 -19.37 13.40 -7.51
C THR A 422 -19.02 11.93 -7.67
N ALA A 423 -18.73 11.50 -8.90
CA ALA A 423 -18.29 10.16 -9.23
C ALA A 423 -16.91 10.20 -9.92
N CYS A 424 -15.88 9.68 -9.26
CA CYS A 424 -14.51 9.61 -9.77
C CYS A 424 -14.21 8.17 -10.21
N ILE A 425 -14.08 7.95 -11.52
CA ILE A 425 -14.19 6.62 -12.12
C ILE A 425 -13.01 6.34 -13.05
N GLY A 426 -12.17 5.37 -12.70
CA GLY A 426 -11.02 4.99 -13.48
C GLY A 426 -11.14 3.63 -14.16
N GLY A 427 -10.51 3.45 -15.33
CA GLY A 427 -10.37 2.14 -15.98
C GLY A 427 -11.70 1.51 -16.45
N ALA A 428 -12.76 2.29 -16.60
CA ALA A 428 -14.11 1.81 -16.96
C ALA A 428 -14.66 2.40 -18.27
N SER A 429 -13.84 3.15 -19.02
CA SER A 429 -14.23 3.96 -20.17
C SER A 429 -14.96 3.21 -21.29
N GLY A 430 -14.71 1.91 -21.47
CA GLY A 430 -15.34 1.11 -22.53
C GLY A 430 -16.84 0.86 -22.33
N SER A 431 -17.41 1.25 -21.18
CA SER A 431 -18.77 0.89 -20.78
C SER A 431 -19.56 2.01 -20.07
N ILE A 432 -19.17 3.26 -20.26
CA ILE A 432 -19.87 4.42 -19.68
C ILE A 432 -21.36 4.34 -20.08
N PRO A 433 -22.31 4.32 -19.11
CA PRO A 433 -23.72 4.29 -19.43
C PRO A 433 -24.20 5.56 -20.15
N ILE A 434 -25.20 5.42 -21.01
CA ILE A 434 -25.82 6.52 -21.75
C ILE A 434 -27.32 6.60 -21.49
N ILE A 435 -27.86 7.81 -21.54
CA ILE A 435 -29.30 8.06 -21.43
C ILE A 435 -29.93 7.81 -22.80
N ASP A 436 -30.00 6.53 -23.18
CA ASP A 436 -30.50 6.06 -24.47
C ASP A 436 -31.45 4.86 -24.29
N SER A 437 -32.69 5.01 -24.75
CA SER A 437 -33.74 3.99 -24.67
C SER A 437 -33.66 2.93 -25.78
N ARG A 438 -32.66 3.00 -26.68
CA ARG A 438 -32.44 1.97 -27.70
C ARG A 438 -31.69 0.77 -27.15
N ILE A 439 -30.88 0.95 -26.11
CA ILE A 439 -29.99 -0.06 -25.53
C ILE A 439 -30.46 -0.45 -24.12
N ASP A 440 -30.41 -1.73 -23.77
CA ASP A 440 -30.70 -2.20 -22.41
C ASP A 440 -29.57 -1.88 -21.42
N TYR A 441 -29.90 -1.96 -20.14
CA TYR A 441 -28.93 -2.06 -19.06
C TYR A 441 -27.93 -3.21 -19.31
N PRO A 442 -26.61 -2.99 -19.12
CA PRO A 442 -26.02 -1.95 -18.27
C PRO A 442 -25.48 -0.73 -19.02
N ILE A 443 -25.75 -0.61 -20.32
CA ILE A 443 -25.26 0.50 -21.14
C ILE A 443 -26.33 1.58 -21.31
N GLY A 444 -27.55 1.20 -21.69
CA GLY A 444 -28.65 2.14 -21.85
C GLY A 444 -29.73 1.99 -20.80
N ILE A 445 -30.84 2.68 -21.00
CA ILE A 445 -31.96 2.77 -20.06
C ILE A 445 -33.25 2.11 -20.57
N ARG A 446 -33.22 1.37 -21.69
CA ARG A 446 -34.43 0.81 -22.34
C ARG A 446 -35.29 -0.03 -21.40
N ASN A 447 -34.66 -0.86 -20.58
CA ASN A 447 -35.33 -1.75 -19.63
C ASN A 447 -35.15 -1.32 -18.16
N TYR A 448 -34.76 -0.06 -17.92
CA TYR A 448 -34.44 0.45 -16.58
C TYR A 448 -35.61 0.29 -15.60
N GLU A 449 -36.80 0.78 -15.94
CA GLU A 449 -37.99 0.70 -15.08
C GLU A 449 -38.37 -0.75 -14.76
N LYS A 450 -38.21 -1.65 -15.72
CA LYS A 450 -38.48 -3.09 -15.52
C LYS A 450 -37.52 -3.71 -14.51
N ILE A 451 -36.26 -3.30 -14.49
CA ILE A 451 -35.24 -3.86 -13.60
C ILE A 451 -35.36 -3.25 -12.20
N PHE A 452 -35.40 -1.92 -12.10
CA PHE A 452 -35.28 -1.20 -10.83
C PHE A 452 -36.61 -0.79 -10.20
N GLN A 453 -37.73 -1.03 -10.90
CA GLN A 453 -39.08 -0.69 -10.43
C GLN A 453 -39.25 0.79 -10.07
N LYS A 454 -38.46 1.67 -10.71
CA LYS A 454 -38.54 3.13 -10.58
C LYS A 454 -38.16 3.81 -11.91
N PRO A 455 -38.69 5.00 -12.22
CA PRO A 455 -38.28 5.78 -13.38
C PRO A 455 -36.83 6.23 -13.25
N PHE A 456 -36.15 6.43 -14.39
CA PHE A 456 -34.81 7.01 -14.42
C PHE A 456 -34.88 8.52 -14.16
N ASP A 457 -34.24 8.98 -13.09
CA ASP A 457 -34.17 10.42 -12.77
C ASP A 457 -33.03 11.10 -13.56
N LYS A 458 -33.39 11.55 -14.76
CA LYS A 458 -32.46 12.25 -15.66
C LYS A 458 -31.95 13.56 -15.06
N GLU A 459 -32.77 14.28 -14.30
CA GLU A 459 -32.39 15.60 -13.79
C GLU A 459 -31.41 15.49 -12.62
N GLU A 460 -31.57 14.49 -11.74
CA GLU A 460 -30.54 14.18 -10.75
C GLU A 460 -29.25 13.67 -11.40
N TYR A 461 -29.34 12.84 -12.44
CA TYR A 461 -28.14 12.31 -13.11
C TYR A 461 -27.27 13.42 -13.71
N LYS A 462 -27.88 14.48 -14.26
CA LYS A 462 -27.17 15.67 -14.76
C LYS A 462 -26.47 16.49 -13.66
N LYS A 463 -26.91 16.37 -12.41
CA LYS A 463 -26.32 17.12 -11.27
C LYS A 463 -25.02 16.49 -10.79
N ILE A 464 -24.80 15.20 -11.07
CA ILE A 464 -23.58 14.47 -10.71
C ILE A 464 -22.39 15.06 -11.48
N ASN A 465 -21.26 15.22 -10.79
CA ASN A 465 -20.00 15.59 -11.42
C ASN A 465 -19.20 14.32 -11.69
N PHE A 466 -19.13 13.91 -12.96
CA PHE A 466 -18.37 12.73 -13.38
C PHE A 466 -16.94 13.12 -13.76
N GLU A 467 -15.96 12.49 -13.12
CA GLU A 467 -14.55 12.59 -13.45
C GLU A 467 -14.03 11.22 -13.86
N TYR A 468 -14.00 10.96 -15.17
CA TYR A 468 -13.47 9.71 -15.71
C TYR A 468 -11.99 9.82 -16.06
N TYR A 469 -11.24 8.73 -15.86
CA TYR A 469 -9.85 8.64 -16.30
C TYR A 469 -9.47 7.23 -16.76
N VAL A 470 -8.52 7.13 -17.67
CA VAL A 470 -8.06 5.84 -18.22
C VAL A 470 -6.66 5.96 -18.79
N GLY A 471 -5.85 4.91 -18.72
CA GLY A 471 -4.53 4.88 -19.36
C GLY A 471 -4.65 4.82 -20.88
N SER A 472 -3.75 5.47 -21.62
CA SER A 472 -3.76 5.41 -23.09
C SER A 472 -3.48 4.00 -23.63
N LEU A 473 -2.91 3.11 -22.82
CA LEU A 473 -2.57 1.73 -23.19
C LEU A 473 -3.56 0.70 -22.60
N GLU A 474 -4.76 1.11 -22.21
CA GLU A 474 -5.80 0.24 -21.64
C GLU A 474 -6.17 -0.95 -22.54
N THR A 475 -6.04 -0.79 -23.86
CA THR A 475 -6.37 -1.83 -24.86
C THR A 475 -5.19 -2.74 -25.21
N TYR A 476 -4.01 -2.50 -24.62
CA TYR A 476 -2.79 -3.26 -24.92
C TYR A 476 -2.91 -4.72 -24.51
N ILE A 477 -3.31 -4.97 -23.25
CA ILE A 477 -3.48 -6.32 -22.73
C ILE A 477 -4.75 -6.94 -23.31
N LYS A 478 -4.59 -8.14 -23.87
CA LYS A 478 -5.65 -8.90 -24.51
C LYS A 478 -5.85 -10.24 -23.82
N THR A 479 -7.07 -10.74 -23.87
CA THR A 479 -7.44 -12.04 -23.31
C THR A 479 -8.29 -12.83 -24.29
N ASN A 480 -8.25 -14.16 -24.17
CA ASN A 480 -9.08 -15.04 -24.98
C ASN A 480 -10.49 -15.10 -24.39
N ARG A 481 -11.47 -14.59 -25.14
CA ARG A 481 -12.90 -14.63 -24.80
C ARG A 481 -13.61 -15.52 -25.80
N ASN A 482 -13.84 -16.76 -25.41
CA ASN A 482 -14.55 -17.77 -26.22
C ASN A 482 -13.93 -17.98 -27.61
N GLY A 483 -12.60 -18.10 -27.67
CA GLY A 483 -11.84 -18.33 -28.90
C GLY A 483 -11.43 -17.05 -29.64
N LYS A 484 -11.82 -15.86 -29.15
CA LYS A 484 -11.48 -14.57 -29.76
C LYS A 484 -10.54 -13.77 -28.86
N ILE A 485 -9.44 -13.27 -29.42
CA ILE A 485 -8.50 -12.40 -28.72
C ILE A 485 -9.05 -10.97 -28.72
N GLU A 486 -9.42 -10.47 -27.55
CA GLU A 486 -10.05 -9.15 -27.38
C GLU A 486 -9.35 -8.34 -26.28
N PRO A 487 -9.42 -7.00 -26.31
CA PRO A 487 -8.90 -6.17 -25.23
C PRO A 487 -9.50 -6.56 -23.88
N MET A 488 -8.65 -6.82 -22.89
CA MET A 488 -9.06 -7.32 -21.57
C MET A 488 -9.94 -6.32 -20.83
N HIS A 489 -9.67 -5.03 -20.98
CA HIS A 489 -10.38 -3.96 -20.27
C HIS A 489 -11.57 -3.39 -21.06
N ASP A 490 -11.82 -3.89 -22.27
CA ASP A 490 -13.03 -3.55 -23.02
C ASP A 490 -14.20 -4.45 -22.61
N MET A 491 -15.05 -3.95 -21.71
CA MET A 491 -16.20 -4.71 -21.19
C MET A 491 -17.25 -5.04 -22.26
N SER A 492 -17.27 -4.36 -23.42
CA SER A 492 -18.24 -4.65 -24.48
C SER A 492 -18.03 -6.05 -25.09
N TYR A 493 -16.81 -6.60 -24.98
CA TYR A 493 -16.49 -7.96 -25.38
C TYR A 493 -16.58 -8.97 -24.24
N PHE A 494 -16.96 -8.55 -23.03
CA PHE A 494 -17.02 -9.40 -21.84
C PHE A 494 -18.45 -9.75 -21.45
N ASN A 495 -18.93 -10.90 -21.94
CA ASN A 495 -20.33 -11.33 -21.79
C ASN A 495 -20.85 -11.32 -20.35
N ARG A 496 -19.98 -11.63 -19.38
CA ARG A 496 -20.32 -11.67 -17.95
C ARG A 496 -20.58 -10.28 -17.36
N SER A 497 -19.94 -9.23 -17.90
CA SER A 497 -20.22 -7.85 -17.54
C SER A 497 -21.36 -7.25 -18.35
N ILE A 498 -21.29 -7.39 -19.67
CA ILE A 498 -22.25 -6.84 -20.62
C ILE A 498 -22.72 -7.98 -21.52
N PRO A 499 -24.03 -8.30 -21.56
CA PRO A 499 -24.53 -9.34 -22.44
C PRO A 499 -24.08 -9.10 -23.89
N THR A 500 -23.68 -10.18 -24.58
CA THR A 500 -23.03 -10.11 -25.90
C THR A 500 -23.78 -9.24 -26.90
N GLU A 501 -25.11 -9.38 -26.97
CA GLU A 501 -25.94 -8.59 -27.90
C GLU A 501 -25.97 -7.10 -27.54
N ILE A 502 -25.96 -6.76 -26.26
CA ILE A 502 -25.88 -5.37 -25.79
C ILE A 502 -24.50 -4.78 -26.09
N GLY A 503 -23.43 -5.54 -25.90
CA GLY A 503 -22.08 -5.12 -26.28
C GLY A 503 -21.92 -4.89 -27.79
N LYS A 504 -22.50 -5.77 -28.63
CA LYS A 504 -22.57 -5.58 -30.09
C LYS A 504 -23.34 -4.30 -30.44
N GLN A 505 -24.52 -4.11 -29.85
CA GLN A 505 -25.35 -2.95 -30.09
C GLN A 505 -24.64 -1.65 -29.68
N GLN A 506 -23.96 -1.65 -28.53
CA GLN A 506 -23.13 -0.55 -28.06
C GLN A 506 -22.06 -0.20 -29.10
N ARG A 507 -21.32 -1.17 -29.63
CA ARG A 507 -20.29 -0.94 -30.65
C ARG A 507 -20.86 -0.46 -31.98
N LEU A 508 -22.04 -0.94 -32.39
CA LEU A 508 -22.71 -0.49 -33.60
C LEU A 508 -23.14 0.98 -33.51
N ILE A 509 -23.63 1.42 -32.34
CA ILE A 509 -24.14 2.79 -32.15
C ILE A 509 -22.99 3.77 -31.86
N LEU A 510 -22.04 3.37 -31.03
CA LEU A 510 -21.05 4.28 -30.45
C LEU A 510 -19.64 4.10 -31.04
N GLY A 511 -19.37 3.01 -31.75
CA GLY A 511 -18.06 2.72 -32.34
C GLY A 511 -17.40 1.46 -31.77
N ALA A 512 -16.62 0.78 -32.61
CA ALA A 512 -15.95 -0.47 -32.26
C ALA A 512 -14.71 -0.27 -31.38
N ASP A 513 -13.90 0.76 -31.65
CA ASP A 513 -12.73 1.11 -30.85
C ASP A 513 -13.15 1.66 -29.47
N LEU A 514 -12.41 1.30 -28.42
CA LEU A 514 -12.73 1.66 -27.04
C LEU A 514 -12.68 3.18 -26.80
N PHE A 515 -11.65 3.85 -27.31
CA PHE A 515 -11.45 5.28 -27.04
C PHE A 515 -12.36 6.14 -27.90
N ASP A 516 -12.56 5.78 -29.17
CA ASP A 516 -13.53 6.45 -30.03
C ASP A 516 -14.94 6.34 -29.44
N ARG A 517 -15.29 5.14 -28.94
CA ARG A 517 -16.57 4.90 -28.27
C ARG A 517 -16.71 5.72 -27.00
N ALA A 518 -15.68 5.76 -26.15
CA ALA A 518 -15.70 6.56 -24.93
C ALA A 518 -15.86 8.06 -25.25
N LYS A 519 -15.11 8.57 -26.24
CA LYS A 519 -15.20 9.95 -26.71
C LYS A 519 -16.61 10.30 -27.19
N LYS A 520 -17.18 9.50 -28.09
CA LYS A 520 -18.54 9.71 -28.61
C LYS A 520 -19.59 9.64 -27.49
N THR A 521 -19.40 8.73 -26.53
CA THR A 521 -20.28 8.62 -25.36
C THR A 521 -20.26 9.90 -24.51
N VAL A 522 -19.07 10.42 -24.23
CA VAL A 522 -18.88 11.66 -23.46
C VAL A 522 -19.49 12.86 -24.19
N GLU A 523 -19.33 12.95 -25.52
CA GLU A 523 -19.94 14.00 -26.35
C GLU A 523 -21.47 13.97 -26.24
N ILE A 524 -22.09 12.80 -26.42
CA ILE A 524 -23.56 12.63 -26.27
C ILE A 524 -24.02 13.03 -24.87
N LEU A 525 -23.33 12.60 -23.82
CA LEU A 525 -23.70 12.93 -22.44
C LEU A 525 -23.59 14.44 -22.16
N LYS A 526 -22.57 15.11 -22.70
CA LYS A 526 -22.42 16.57 -22.60
C LYS A 526 -23.56 17.30 -23.33
N GLU A 527 -23.92 16.85 -24.54
CA GLU A 527 -25.08 17.40 -25.28
C GLU A 527 -26.38 17.22 -24.50
N GLN A 528 -26.49 16.13 -23.73
CA GLN A 528 -27.63 15.88 -22.84
C GLN A 528 -27.56 16.65 -21.51
N GLY A 529 -26.54 17.48 -21.28
CA GLY A 529 -26.39 18.32 -20.10
C GLY A 529 -25.73 17.64 -18.89
N VAL A 530 -25.10 16.48 -19.08
CA VAL A 530 -24.37 15.78 -18.02
C VAL A 530 -23.00 16.43 -17.81
N LYS A 531 -22.64 16.68 -16.55
CA LYS A 531 -21.33 17.22 -16.18
C LYS A 531 -20.31 16.10 -16.15
N ILE A 532 -19.58 15.92 -17.25
CA ILE A 532 -18.63 14.82 -17.41
C ILE A 532 -17.29 15.28 -17.98
N ASN A 533 -16.22 14.91 -17.28
CA ASN A 533 -14.84 14.98 -17.76
C ASN A 533 -14.34 13.56 -18.05
N HIS A 534 -13.48 13.43 -19.06
CA HIS A 534 -12.86 12.16 -19.44
C HIS A 534 -11.41 12.42 -19.82
N ASN A 535 -10.49 11.89 -19.00
CA ASN A 535 -9.06 12.11 -19.14
C ASN A 535 -8.36 10.84 -19.64
N ILE A 536 -7.71 10.94 -20.79
CA ILE A 536 -6.81 9.88 -21.27
C ILE A 536 -5.39 10.22 -20.79
N LEU A 537 -4.83 9.33 -19.98
CA LEU A 537 -3.51 9.49 -19.38
C LEU A 537 -2.47 8.87 -20.31
N TYR A 538 -1.75 9.72 -21.04
CA TYR A 538 -0.70 9.29 -21.96
C TYR A 538 0.43 8.58 -21.21
N ASN A 539 0.99 7.56 -21.85
CA ASN A 539 2.06 6.71 -21.32
C ASN A 539 1.70 5.96 -20.02
N CYS A 540 0.40 5.83 -19.72
CA CYS A 540 -0.10 5.04 -18.61
C CYS A 540 -0.81 3.77 -19.10
N ILE A 541 -0.66 2.69 -18.33
CA ILE A 541 -1.36 1.41 -18.50
C ILE A 541 -2.10 1.04 -17.20
N HIS A 542 -2.93 0.00 -17.25
CA HIS A 542 -3.89 -0.33 -16.19
C HIS A 542 -3.28 -0.52 -14.80
N ASN A 543 -2.04 -1.01 -14.69
CA ASN A 543 -1.32 -1.17 -13.41
C ASN A 543 0.20 -1.34 -13.62
N ASP A 544 0.96 -1.27 -12.53
CA ASP A 544 2.43 -1.36 -12.56
C ASP A 544 2.97 -2.71 -13.06
N LYS A 545 2.21 -3.80 -12.85
CA LYS A 545 2.58 -5.13 -13.35
C LYS A 545 2.52 -5.17 -14.87
N GLU A 546 1.44 -4.66 -15.45
CA GLU A 546 1.28 -4.54 -16.90
C GLU A 546 2.30 -3.56 -17.50
N ALA A 547 2.62 -2.46 -16.80
CA ALA A 547 3.67 -1.53 -17.22
C ALA A 547 5.05 -2.21 -17.30
N THR A 548 5.38 -3.03 -16.30
CA THR A 548 6.62 -3.80 -16.28
C THR A 548 6.71 -4.75 -17.47
N ILE A 549 5.62 -5.46 -17.78
CA ILE A 549 5.55 -6.37 -18.94
C ILE A 549 5.77 -5.57 -20.24
N TYR A 550 5.02 -4.48 -20.42
CA TYR A 550 5.10 -3.63 -21.62
C TYR A 550 6.52 -3.11 -21.86
N ASN A 551 7.16 -2.54 -20.82
CA ASN A 551 8.49 -1.96 -20.93
C ASN A 551 9.57 -3.00 -21.27
N ASN A 552 9.43 -4.23 -20.77
CA ASN A 552 10.34 -5.34 -21.10
C ASN A 552 10.21 -5.75 -22.58
N GLU A 553 8.99 -5.69 -23.13
CA GLU A 553 8.71 -5.98 -24.54
C GLU A 553 9.13 -4.83 -25.48
N HIS A 554 9.26 -3.60 -24.96
CA HIS A 554 9.53 -2.38 -25.72
C HIS A 554 10.67 -1.53 -25.13
N PRO A 555 11.93 -2.02 -25.15
CA PRO A 555 13.06 -1.35 -24.47
C PRO A 555 13.48 0.02 -25.05
N GLY A 556 12.90 0.45 -26.18
CA GLY A 556 13.24 1.70 -26.86
C GLY A 556 12.16 2.80 -26.81
N ILE A 557 11.05 2.57 -26.10
CA ILE A 557 9.94 3.54 -25.99
C ILE A 557 10.06 4.30 -24.65
N LEU A 558 9.44 5.49 -24.58
CA LEU A 558 9.29 6.24 -23.33
C LEU A 558 8.78 5.31 -22.20
N ILE A 559 9.32 5.46 -20.99
CA ILE A 559 8.97 4.58 -19.85
C ILE A 559 7.46 4.67 -19.59
N ILE A 560 6.76 3.56 -19.79
CA ILE A 560 5.34 3.41 -19.43
C ILE A 560 5.24 3.17 -17.94
N THR A 561 4.29 3.83 -17.29
CA THR A 561 4.00 3.65 -15.86
C THR A 561 2.62 3.04 -15.65
N GLY A 562 2.40 2.41 -14.50
CA GLY A 562 1.04 2.11 -14.07
C GLY A 562 0.31 3.40 -13.70
N ILE A 563 -1.02 3.31 -13.63
CA ILE A 563 -1.88 4.49 -13.44
C ILE A 563 -1.84 5.11 -12.03
N ARG A 564 -1.26 4.42 -11.05
CA ARG A 564 -1.48 4.69 -9.62
C ARG A 564 -1.18 6.13 -9.21
N GLU A 565 -0.04 6.67 -9.63
CA GLU A 565 0.35 8.03 -9.25
C GLU A 565 -0.61 9.09 -9.81
N GLU A 566 -1.03 8.93 -11.07
CA GLU A 566 -1.97 9.83 -11.72
C GLU A 566 -3.39 9.69 -11.15
N GLN A 567 -3.80 8.45 -10.85
CA GLN A 567 -5.04 8.16 -10.14
C GLN A 567 -5.12 8.95 -8.81
N ASP A 568 -4.06 8.93 -8.00
CA ASP A 568 -4.04 9.63 -6.72
C ASP A 568 -4.23 11.14 -6.89
N LYS A 569 -3.61 11.73 -7.92
CA LYS A 569 -3.75 13.15 -8.25
C LYS A 569 -5.19 13.48 -8.64
N ILE A 570 -5.81 12.66 -9.47
CA ILE A 570 -7.18 12.86 -9.95
C ILE A 570 -8.19 12.73 -8.81
N ILE A 571 -8.10 11.68 -7.98
CA ILE A 571 -9.00 11.48 -6.84
C ILE A 571 -8.87 12.65 -5.85
N LYS A 572 -7.65 13.07 -5.49
CA LYS A 572 -7.42 14.23 -4.61
C LYS A 572 -8.04 15.50 -5.18
N ASN A 573 -7.88 15.74 -6.48
CA ASN A 573 -8.43 16.90 -7.15
C ASN A 573 -9.97 16.87 -7.16
N ALA A 574 -10.57 15.72 -7.47
CA ALA A 574 -12.02 15.55 -7.46
C ALA A 574 -12.62 15.77 -6.06
N ILE A 575 -12.00 15.24 -5.00
CA ILE A 575 -12.40 15.49 -3.61
C ILE A 575 -12.29 16.98 -3.28
N THR A 576 -11.20 17.63 -3.68
CA THR A 576 -10.97 19.07 -3.40
C THR A 576 -12.03 19.94 -4.07
N LYS A 577 -12.28 19.73 -5.37
CA LYS A 577 -13.32 20.46 -6.13
C LYS A 577 -14.72 20.26 -5.55
N MET A 578 -15.04 19.04 -5.11
CA MET A 578 -16.31 18.76 -4.44
C MET A 578 -16.46 19.61 -3.17
N ILE A 579 -15.44 19.62 -2.31
CA ILE A 579 -15.46 20.37 -1.04
C ILE A 579 -15.55 21.89 -1.30
N GLU A 580 -14.83 22.41 -2.30
CA GLU A 580 -14.88 23.83 -2.67
C GLU A 580 -16.29 24.25 -3.11
N LYS A 581 -16.91 23.47 -4.02
CA LYS A 581 -18.29 23.69 -4.46
C LYS A 581 -19.30 23.62 -3.31
N GLN A 582 -19.13 22.68 -2.38
CA GLN A 582 -20.02 22.57 -1.21
C GLN A 582 -19.96 23.85 -0.35
N LYS A 583 -18.75 24.39 -0.12
CA LYS A 583 -18.57 25.65 0.62
C LYS A 583 -19.15 26.86 -0.10
N GLU A 584 -19.06 26.92 -1.42
CA GLU A 584 -19.69 28.00 -2.22
C GLU A 584 -21.22 27.95 -2.15
N ASN A 585 -21.79 26.74 -2.17
CA ASN A 585 -23.23 26.54 -2.01
C ASN A 585 -23.74 26.87 -0.60
N GLU A 586 -22.93 26.65 0.44
CA GLU A 586 -23.25 27.07 1.81
C GLU A 586 -23.25 28.60 1.95
N LYS A 587 -22.19 29.27 1.47
CA LYS A 587 -22.09 30.75 1.50
C LYS A 587 -23.23 31.43 0.76
N SER A 588 -23.57 30.94 -0.43
CA SER A 588 -24.68 31.51 -1.22
C SER A 588 -26.04 31.33 -0.54
N LYS A 589 -26.25 30.30 0.29
CA LYS A 589 -27.48 30.15 1.08
C LYS A 589 -27.51 31.11 2.27
N GLU A 590 -26.36 31.38 2.89
CA GLU A 590 -26.24 32.37 3.98
C GLU A 590 -26.46 33.81 3.46
N ASP A 591 -25.96 34.15 2.26
CA ASP A 591 -26.12 35.47 1.65
C ASP A 591 -27.55 35.76 1.14
N ILE A 592 -28.41 34.75 0.98
CA ILE A 592 -29.83 34.90 0.59
C ILE A 592 -30.73 35.10 1.84
N SER A 593 -30.19 34.94 3.04
CA SER A 593 -30.85 35.24 4.30
C SER A 593 -30.53 36.67 4.76
N ASN A 594 -31.15 37.66 4.14
CA ASN A 594 -31.45 38.98 4.74
C ASN A 594 -32.58 39.69 4.01
#